data_AF-A0A7U3WAT0-F1
#
_entry.id   AF-A0A7U3WAT0-F1
#
_cell.length_a   1.000
_cell.length_b   1.000
_cell.length_c   1.000
_cell.angle_alpha   90.00
_cell.angle_beta   90.00
_cell.angle_gamma   90.00
#
_symmetry.space_group_name_H-M   'P 1'
#
loop_
_entity.id
_entity.type
_entity.pdbx_description
1 polymer ?
#
loop_
_entity_poly.entity_id
_entity_poly.type
_entity_poly.pdbx_seq_one_letter_code
_entity_poly.pdbx_strand_id
1 'polypeptide(L)'
;MATTESECIESLREAARRLGESPSKAQYEELGLTPAASTILRVVGGWNDAKERAGLSTSTSRGSRVAPKPEGVELPDEMSWEDLSQDQRWHYRNAEHNTERTLRRRARLRAWVNDRKRERGCVDCGESDPACLDFHHRDSAEKEMAVTDLITHGHGREALRREFEKCDVVCANCHRRRHDRRPAVVGRADGPRTKRERLRRWSHERRAERGCRRCSETDPVCLQFHHSDPDEKSGSVGQLISDGAEESEVRTEVDRCVVLCANCHRREHFAPPTVEENGGAKATETR
;
A
#
# COMPACT_ATOMS: atom_id res chain seq x y z
N MET A 1 -0.75 -54.12 -14.01
CA MET A 1 -0.91 -54.18 -15.47
C MET A 1 -1.34 -52.79 -15.93
N ALA A 2 -0.71 -52.23 -16.96
CA ALA A 2 -1.07 -50.91 -17.46
C ALA A 2 -2.36 -51.03 -18.29
N THR A 3 -3.37 -50.23 -17.96
CA THR A 3 -4.62 -50.17 -18.73
C THR A 3 -4.32 -49.76 -20.17
N THR A 4 -4.81 -50.56 -21.12
CA THR A 4 -4.63 -50.35 -22.55
C THR A 4 -5.72 -49.45 -23.13
N GLU A 5 -5.45 -48.85 -24.28
CA GLU A 5 -6.43 -48.04 -24.99
C GLU A 5 -7.71 -48.82 -25.34
N SER A 6 -7.55 -50.10 -25.73
CA SER A 6 -8.66 -50.99 -26.05
C SER A 6 -9.58 -51.24 -24.85
N GLU A 7 -9.01 -51.40 -23.65
CA GLU A 7 -9.80 -51.55 -22.40
C GLU A 7 -10.61 -50.28 -22.08
N CYS A 8 -10.04 -49.10 -22.33
CA CYS A 8 -10.74 -47.82 -22.17
C CYS A 8 -11.90 -47.66 -23.17
N ILE A 9 -11.73 -48.11 -24.41
CA ILE A 9 -12.77 -48.05 -25.45
C ILE A 9 -13.91 -49.03 -25.14
N GLU A 10 -13.58 -50.26 -24.76
CA GLU A 10 -14.57 -51.29 -24.41
C GLU A 10 -15.40 -50.89 -23.19
N SER A 11 -14.79 -50.28 -22.17
CA SER A 11 -15.54 -49.83 -21.00
C SER A 11 -16.53 -48.71 -21.33
N LEU A 12 -16.21 -47.81 -22.27
CA LEU A 12 -17.14 -46.80 -22.77
C LEU A 12 -18.30 -47.40 -23.55
N ARG A 13 -18.05 -48.44 -24.36
CA ARG A 13 -19.12 -49.18 -25.07
C ARG A 13 -20.02 -49.93 -24.10
N GLU A 14 -19.46 -50.53 -23.06
CA GLU A 14 -20.22 -51.16 -21.98
C GLU A 14 -21.09 -50.13 -21.24
N ALA A 15 -20.53 -48.96 -20.91
CA ALA A 15 -21.29 -47.88 -20.30
C ALA A 15 -22.46 -47.42 -21.19
N ALA A 16 -22.22 -47.28 -22.50
CA ALA A 16 -23.26 -46.91 -23.45
C ALA A 16 -24.37 -47.97 -23.56
N ARG A 17 -24.01 -49.26 -23.55
CA ARG A 17 -24.99 -50.37 -23.53
C ARG A 17 -25.85 -50.35 -22.27
N ARG A 18 -25.28 -50.03 -21.11
CA ARG A 18 -26.03 -49.97 -19.84
C ARG A 18 -26.99 -48.79 -19.76
N LEU A 19 -26.60 -47.64 -20.31
CA LEU A 19 -27.41 -46.42 -20.26
C LEU A 19 -28.38 -46.30 -21.44
N GLY A 20 -28.19 -47.08 -22.50
CA GLY A 20 -28.95 -46.97 -23.74
C GLY A 20 -28.63 -45.70 -24.55
N GLU A 21 -27.63 -44.94 -24.12
CA GLU A 21 -27.20 -43.69 -24.74
C GLU A 21 -25.69 -43.50 -24.59
N SER A 22 -25.14 -42.49 -25.28
CA SER A 22 -23.72 -42.17 -25.22
C SER A 22 -23.37 -41.50 -23.87
N PRO A 23 -22.55 -42.12 -23.01
CA PRO A 23 -22.35 -41.69 -21.62
C PRO A 23 -21.68 -40.32 -21.51
N SER A 24 -22.16 -39.47 -20.61
CA SER A 24 -21.36 -38.37 -20.05
C SER A 24 -20.30 -38.91 -19.10
N LYS A 25 -19.28 -38.09 -18.79
CA LYS A 25 -18.23 -38.47 -17.84
C LYS A 25 -18.81 -38.82 -16.46
N ALA A 26 -19.76 -38.02 -15.98
CA ALA A 26 -20.41 -38.24 -14.69
C ALA A 26 -21.21 -39.55 -14.66
N GLN A 27 -22.01 -39.82 -15.71
CA GLN A 27 -22.77 -41.08 -15.83
C GLN A 27 -21.85 -42.30 -15.86
N TYR A 28 -20.70 -42.21 -16.55
CA TYR A 28 -19.72 -43.29 -16.56
C TYR A 28 -19.13 -43.56 -15.16
N GLU A 29 -18.80 -42.51 -14.41
CA GLU A 29 -18.27 -42.63 -13.05
C GLU A 29 -19.30 -43.25 -12.08
N GLU A 30 -20.58 -42.90 -12.24
CA GLU A 30 -21.68 -43.44 -11.43
C GLU A 30 -21.93 -44.94 -11.66
N LEU A 31 -21.64 -45.45 -12.87
CA LEU A 31 -21.70 -46.88 -13.17
C LEU A 31 -20.59 -47.71 -12.48
N GLY A 32 -19.60 -47.04 -11.86
CA GLY A 32 -18.50 -47.71 -11.16
C GLY A 32 -17.63 -48.59 -12.05
N LEU A 33 -17.57 -48.29 -13.36
CA LEU A 33 -16.84 -49.10 -14.33
C LEU A 33 -15.33 -48.87 -14.25
N THR A 34 -14.58 -49.94 -14.53
CA THR A 34 -13.12 -49.91 -14.67
C THR A 34 -12.74 -50.05 -16.15
N PRO A 35 -11.76 -49.27 -16.65
CA PRO A 35 -10.92 -48.30 -15.93
C PRO A 35 -11.64 -46.99 -15.56
N ALA A 36 -11.15 -46.31 -14.50
CA ALA A 36 -11.70 -45.02 -14.06
C ALA A 36 -11.62 -43.95 -15.17
N ALA A 37 -12.54 -42.98 -15.16
CA ALA A 37 -12.60 -41.94 -16.19
C ALA A 37 -11.30 -41.11 -16.32
N SER A 38 -10.58 -40.90 -15.21
CA SER A 38 -9.26 -40.26 -15.20
C SER A 38 -8.19 -41.08 -15.94
N THR A 39 -8.28 -42.42 -15.89
CA THR A 39 -7.40 -43.33 -16.63
C THR A 39 -7.69 -43.28 -18.13
N ILE A 40 -8.97 -43.25 -18.51
CA ILE A 40 -9.38 -43.08 -19.92
C ILE A 40 -8.84 -41.76 -20.48
N LEU A 41 -9.00 -40.65 -19.75
CA LEU A 41 -8.46 -39.34 -20.14
C LEU A 41 -6.94 -39.38 -20.35
N ARG A 42 -6.21 -40.03 -19.45
CA ARG A 42 -4.73 -40.13 -19.52
C ARG A 42 -4.25 -41.02 -20.66
N VAL A 43 -4.94 -42.14 -20.92
CA VAL A 43 -4.52 -43.13 -21.92
C VAL A 43 -4.93 -42.72 -23.33
N VAL A 44 -6.12 -42.13 -23.50
CA VAL A 44 -6.68 -41.80 -24.82
C VAL A 44 -6.46 -40.32 -25.21
N GLY A 45 -6.17 -39.44 -24.25
CA GLY A 45 -5.87 -38.02 -24.46
C GLY A 45 -7.06 -37.07 -24.25
N GLY A 46 -8.29 -37.59 -24.33
CA GLY A 46 -9.51 -36.79 -24.17
C GLY A 46 -10.77 -37.63 -24.04
N TRP A 47 -11.79 -37.10 -23.35
CA TRP A 47 -13.06 -37.81 -23.14
C TRP A 47 -13.86 -37.93 -24.43
N ASN A 48 -13.91 -36.85 -25.21
CA ASN A 48 -14.57 -36.86 -26.50
C ASN A 48 -13.80 -37.73 -27.50
N ASP A 49 -12.48 -37.68 -27.51
CA ASP A 49 -11.64 -38.54 -28.35
C ASP A 49 -11.88 -40.03 -28.05
N ALA A 50 -12.01 -40.38 -26.76
CA ALA A 50 -12.32 -41.75 -26.35
C ALA A 50 -13.74 -42.19 -26.78
N LYS A 51 -14.73 -41.29 -26.70
CA LYS A 51 -16.09 -41.55 -27.20
C LYS A 51 -16.11 -41.71 -28.73
N GLU A 52 -15.36 -40.90 -29.46
CA GLU A 52 -15.23 -40.99 -30.91
C GLU A 52 -14.60 -42.34 -31.33
N ARG A 53 -13.48 -42.74 -30.70
CA ARG A 53 -12.85 -44.06 -30.94
C ARG A 53 -13.75 -45.22 -30.54
N ALA A 54 -14.65 -45.03 -29.57
CA ALA A 54 -15.67 -46.00 -29.19
C ALA A 54 -16.87 -46.08 -30.15
N GLY A 55 -16.99 -45.16 -31.11
CA GLY A 55 -18.14 -45.06 -32.01
C GLY A 55 -19.37 -44.42 -31.35
N LEU A 56 -19.17 -43.63 -30.30
CA LEU A 56 -20.21 -43.01 -29.49
C LEU A 56 -20.34 -41.52 -29.81
N SER A 57 -21.56 -40.98 -29.75
CA SER A 57 -21.79 -39.55 -30.02
C SER A 57 -21.06 -38.66 -29.02
N THR A 58 -20.26 -37.72 -29.51
CA THR A 58 -19.54 -36.74 -28.68
C THR A 58 -20.43 -35.55 -28.37
N SER A 59 -20.21 -34.93 -27.21
CA SER A 59 -20.83 -33.64 -26.91
C SER A 59 -19.86 -32.56 -27.32
N THR A 60 -20.20 -31.79 -28.35
CA THR A 60 -19.46 -30.56 -28.66
C THR A 60 -19.66 -29.58 -27.50
N SER A 61 -18.58 -28.91 -27.08
CA SER A 61 -18.68 -27.85 -26.08
C SER A 61 -19.53 -26.72 -26.68
N ARG A 62 -20.82 -26.67 -26.33
CA ARG A 62 -21.71 -25.58 -26.74
C ARG A 62 -21.42 -24.37 -25.85
N GLY A 63 -20.60 -23.46 -26.36
CA GLY A 63 -20.44 -22.11 -25.82
C GLY A 63 -19.11 -21.82 -25.16
N SER A 64 -18.85 -20.52 -25.03
CA SER A 64 -17.71 -19.99 -24.28
C SER A 64 -17.79 -20.46 -22.82
N ARG A 65 -16.68 -20.99 -22.29
CA ARG A 65 -16.55 -21.33 -20.86
C ARG A 65 -16.32 -20.08 -20.00
N VAL A 66 -16.30 -18.91 -20.61
CA VAL A 66 -16.10 -17.62 -19.95
C VAL A 66 -17.46 -17.11 -19.46
N ALA A 67 -17.62 -17.02 -18.13
CA ALA A 67 -18.77 -16.36 -17.53
C ALA A 67 -18.81 -14.88 -17.94
N PRO A 68 -20.02 -14.27 -18.08
CA PRO A 68 -20.16 -12.86 -18.45
C PRO A 68 -19.45 -11.93 -17.46
N LYS A 69 -19.12 -10.71 -17.92
CA LYS A 69 -18.50 -9.69 -17.08
C LYS A 69 -19.43 -9.33 -15.91
N PRO A 70 -18.96 -9.41 -14.65
CA PRO A 70 -19.75 -8.96 -13.51
C PRO A 70 -20.13 -7.48 -13.61
N GLU A 71 -21.28 -7.12 -13.05
CA GLU A 71 -21.69 -5.72 -12.87
C GLU A 71 -20.66 -5.00 -11.97
N GLY A 72 -20.36 -3.74 -12.29
CA GLY A 72 -19.40 -2.92 -11.53
C GLY A 72 -17.90 -3.12 -11.86
N VAL A 73 -17.54 -4.14 -12.66
CA VAL A 73 -16.15 -4.28 -13.13
C VAL A 73 -15.90 -3.35 -14.31
N GLU A 74 -15.06 -2.34 -14.13
CA GLU A 74 -14.60 -1.47 -15.21
C GLU A 74 -13.34 -2.05 -15.89
N LEU A 75 -13.32 -1.97 -17.23
CA LEU A 75 -12.20 -2.37 -18.07
C LEU A 75 -11.77 -1.16 -18.91
N PRO A 76 -10.49 -1.03 -19.27
CA PRO A 76 -10.06 -0.06 -20.28
C PRO A 76 -10.80 -0.26 -21.60
N ASP A 77 -11.03 0.83 -22.35
CA ASP A 77 -11.84 0.83 -23.57
C ASP A 77 -11.31 -0.13 -24.64
N GLU A 78 -9.99 -0.35 -24.72
CA GLU A 78 -9.38 -1.29 -25.65
C GLU A 78 -9.46 -2.78 -25.22
N MET A 79 -9.99 -3.10 -24.03
CA MET A 79 -10.01 -4.47 -23.50
C MET A 79 -11.40 -5.09 -23.48
N SER A 80 -11.49 -6.32 -23.99
CA SER A 80 -12.70 -7.14 -23.97
C SER A 80 -12.62 -8.24 -22.91
N TRP A 81 -13.67 -8.38 -22.10
CA TRP A 81 -13.75 -9.40 -21.04
C TRP A 81 -13.59 -10.84 -21.56
N GLU A 82 -14.06 -11.10 -22.79
CA GLU A 82 -14.02 -12.41 -23.42
C GLU A 82 -12.61 -12.80 -23.89
N ASP A 83 -11.76 -11.80 -24.14
CA ASP A 83 -10.39 -11.97 -24.62
C ASP A 83 -9.36 -11.99 -23.48
N LEU A 84 -9.75 -11.60 -22.27
CA LEU A 84 -8.90 -11.66 -21.10
C LEU A 84 -8.47 -13.11 -20.77
N SER A 85 -7.30 -13.27 -20.17
CA SER A 85 -6.93 -14.52 -19.52
C SER A 85 -7.76 -14.76 -18.26
N GLN A 86 -7.75 -15.97 -17.73
CA GLN A 86 -8.39 -16.27 -16.44
C GLN A 86 -7.81 -15.38 -15.32
N ASP A 87 -6.49 -15.18 -15.31
CA ASP A 87 -5.80 -14.35 -14.31
C ASP A 87 -6.17 -12.87 -14.44
N GLN A 88 -6.23 -12.33 -15.67
CA GLN A 88 -6.65 -10.95 -15.90
C GLN A 88 -8.08 -10.70 -15.43
N ARG A 89 -9.02 -11.61 -15.72
CA ARG A 89 -10.39 -11.53 -15.20
C ARG A 89 -10.42 -11.56 -13.68
N TRP A 90 -9.61 -12.42 -13.06
CA TRP A 90 -9.48 -12.47 -11.62
C TRP A 90 -8.96 -11.13 -11.06
N HIS A 91 -7.95 -10.53 -11.69
CA HIS A 91 -7.40 -9.24 -11.28
C HIS A 91 -8.45 -8.13 -11.32
N TYR A 92 -9.15 -7.94 -12.44
CA TYR A 92 -10.17 -6.89 -12.56
C TYR A 92 -11.36 -7.11 -11.63
N ARG A 93 -11.83 -8.35 -11.49
CA ARG A 93 -12.92 -8.69 -10.55
C ARG A 93 -12.57 -8.39 -9.10
N ASN A 94 -11.31 -8.59 -8.72
CA ASN A 94 -10.87 -8.44 -7.34
C ASN A 94 -10.10 -7.14 -7.11
N ALA A 95 -10.04 -6.22 -8.08
CA ALA A 95 -9.21 -5.01 -8.00
C ALA A 95 -9.62 -4.13 -6.81
N GLU A 96 -10.91 -3.85 -6.66
CA GLU A 96 -11.46 -3.08 -5.54
C GLU A 96 -11.19 -3.78 -4.21
N HIS A 97 -11.53 -5.07 -4.10
CA HIS A 97 -11.32 -5.86 -2.89
C HIS A 97 -9.83 -5.95 -2.50
N ASN A 98 -8.93 -6.13 -3.47
CA ASN A 98 -7.48 -6.16 -3.24
C ASN A 98 -6.95 -4.78 -2.83
N THR A 99 -7.49 -3.71 -3.41
CA THR A 99 -7.16 -2.33 -3.03
C THR A 99 -7.60 -2.06 -1.60
N GLU A 100 -8.85 -2.36 -1.25
CA GLU A 100 -9.39 -2.22 0.10
C GLU A 100 -8.57 -3.04 1.11
N ARG A 101 -8.28 -4.32 0.81
CA ARG A 101 -7.44 -5.19 1.65
C ARG A 101 -6.06 -4.59 1.87
N THR A 102 -5.45 -4.01 0.83
CA THR A 102 -4.14 -3.36 0.92
C THR A 102 -4.20 -2.10 1.77
N LEU A 103 -5.23 -1.27 1.60
CA LEU A 103 -5.44 -0.06 2.41
C LEU A 103 -5.67 -0.41 3.89
N ARG A 104 -6.55 -1.36 4.20
CA ARG A 104 -6.78 -1.87 5.56
C ARG A 104 -5.50 -2.41 6.19
N ARG A 105 -4.71 -3.18 5.43
CA ARG A 105 -3.41 -3.69 5.90
C ARG A 105 -2.44 -2.55 6.23
N ARG A 106 -2.31 -1.55 5.35
CA ARG A 106 -1.46 -0.37 5.58
C ARG A 106 -1.94 0.44 6.78
N ALA A 107 -3.24 0.64 6.96
CA ALA A 107 -3.81 1.33 8.12
C ALA A 107 -3.45 0.62 9.43
N ARG A 108 -3.62 -0.72 9.49
CA ARG A 108 -3.22 -1.53 10.66
C ARG A 108 -1.72 -1.46 10.95
N LEU A 109 -0.88 -1.44 9.91
CA LEU A 109 0.57 -1.26 10.09
C LEU A 109 0.89 0.14 10.62
N ARG A 110 0.29 1.19 10.07
CA ARG A 110 0.47 2.58 10.56
C ARG A 110 0.05 2.72 12.02
N ALA A 111 -1.10 2.16 12.40
CA ALA A 111 -1.56 2.17 13.80
C ALA A 111 -0.53 1.47 14.70
N TRP A 112 -0.11 0.27 14.33
CA TRP A 112 0.88 -0.49 15.08
C TRP A 112 2.24 0.24 15.19
N VAL A 113 2.68 0.94 14.14
CA VAL A 113 3.91 1.77 14.16
C VAL A 113 3.73 2.99 15.06
N ASN A 114 2.57 3.65 15.02
CA ASN A 114 2.26 4.79 15.89
C ASN A 114 2.28 4.39 17.37
N ASP A 115 1.78 3.21 17.72
CA ASP A 115 1.87 2.69 19.10
C ASP A 115 3.32 2.51 19.54
N ARG A 116 4.18 1.94 18.66
CA ARG A 116 5.62 1.78 18.98
C ARG A 116 6.34 3.11 19.15
N LYS A 117 5.97 4.13 18.35
CA LYS A 117 6.50 5.49 18.51
C LYS A 117 6.08 6.06 19.87
N ARG A 118 4.79 5.97 20.22
CA ARG A 118 4.25 6.46 21.49
C ARG A 118 4.91 5.82 22.69
N GLU A 119 5.07 4.50 22.68
CA GLU A 119 5.69 3.75 23.78
C GLU A 119 7.15 4.15 24.04
N ARG A 120 7.91 4.44 22.97
CA ARG A 120 9.32 4.83 23.09
C ARG A 120 9.49 6.31 23.42
N GLY A 121 8.64 7.16 22.85
CA GLY A 121 8.77 8.62 22.94
C GLY A 121 10.04 9.17 22.30
N CYS A 122 10.14 10.49 22.22
CA CYS A 122 11.35 11.17 21.77
C CYS A 122 12.48 10.97 22.78
N VAL A 123 13.60 10.39 22.35
CA VAL A 123 14.77 10.18 23.22
C VAL A 123 15.38 11.48 23.75
N ASP A 124 15.22 12.60 23.03
CA ASP A 124 15.83 13.89 23.39
C ASP A 124 14.98 14.73 24.35
N CYS A 125 13.64 14.60 24.30
CA CYS A 125 12.74 15.50 25.05
C CYS A 125 11.47 14.85 25.62
N GLY A 126 11.28 13.54 25.45
CA GLY A 126 10.16 12.80 26.02
C GLY A 126 8.79 12.98 25.34
N GLU A 127 8.69 13.79 24.27
CA GLU A 127 7.45 13.91 23.48
C GLU A 127 6.92 12.52 23.07
N SER A 128 5.65 12.23 23.31
CA SER A 128 5.05 10.91 23.12
C SER A 128 3.94 10.88 22.07
N ASP A 129 3.56 12.03 21.50
CA ASP A 129 2.54 12.09 20.46
C ASP A 129 3.07 11.52 19.13
N PRO A 130 2.55 10.37 18.64
CA PRO A 130 3.03 9.74 17.41
C PRO A 130 2.90 10.63 16.17
N ALA A 131 2.01 11.63 16.17
CA ALA A 131 1.92 12.61 15.09
C ALA A 131 3.24 13.39 14.91
N CYS A 132 3.96 13.63 16.01
CA CYS A 132 5.20 14.40 16.03
C CYS A 132 6.45 13.55 15.84
N LEU A 133 6.35 12.23 16.00
CA LEU A 133 7.51 11.33 16.15
C LEU A 133 7.95 10.70 14.82
N ASP A 134 9.26 10.55 14.65
CA ASP A 134 9.93 9.82 13.57
C ASP A 134 10.89 8.77 14.11
N PHE A 135 11.20 7.79 13.26
CA PHE A 135 12.35 6.93 13.44
C PHE A 135 13.56 7.58 12.75
N HIS A 136 14.56 7.93 13.53
CA HIS A 136 15.83 8.48 13.08
C HIS A 136 16.91 7.42 13.20
N HIS A 137 17.52 7.05 12.07
CA HIS A 137 18.65 6.12 12.03
C HIS A 137 19.84 6.70 12.77
N ARG A 138 20.43 5.91 13.68
CA ARG A 138 21.65 6.32 14.39
C ARG A 138 22.84 6.41 13.46
N ASP A 139 22.95 5.47 12.53
CA ASP A 139 23.87 5.52 11.41
C ASP A 139 23.09 5.55 10.10
N SER A 140 23.25 6.62 9.34
CA SER A 140 22.62 6.78 8.02
C SER A 140 23.12 5.77 6.98
N ALA A 141 24.30 5.17 7.16
CA ALA A 141 24.84 4.15 6.26
C ALA A 141 24.14 2.79 6.43
N GLU A 142 23.56 2.51 7.60
CA GLU A 142 22.83 1.27 7.88
C GLU A 142 21.38 1.28 7.40
N LYS A 143 20.93 2.43 6.85
CA LYS A 143 19.60 2.64 6.31
C LYS A 143 19.50 2.07 4.89
N GLU A 144 18.84 0.93 4.77
CA GLU A 144 18.43 0.42 3.45
C GLU A 144 17.14 1.09 2.97
N MET A 145 16.21 1.40 3.89
CA MET A 145 14.90 1.96 3.55
C MET A 145 14.30 2.73 4.74
N ALA A 146 13.50 3.78 4.52
CA ALA A 146 12.82 4.43 5.63
C ALA A 146 11.65 3.56 6.15
N VAL A 147 11.34 3.66 7.45
CA VAL A 147 10.18 2.98 8.06
C VAL A 147 8.87 3.27 7.30
N THR A 148 8.68 4.51 6.85
CA THR A 148 7.49 4.90 6.06
C THR A 148 7.39 4.15 4.75
N ASP A 149 8.53 3.93 4.08
CA ASP A 149 8.59 3.21 2.80
C ASP A 149 8.31 1.73 3.01
N LEU A 150 8.80 1.13 4.10
CA LEU A 150 8.49 -0.25 4.46
C LEU A 150 6.99 -0.49 4.63
N ILE A 151 6.26 0.49 5.18
CA ILE A 151 4.80 0.44 5.30
C ILE A 151 4.14 0.55 3.92
N THR A 152 4.59 1.49 3.08
CA THR A 152 4.05 1.71 1.74
C THR A 152 4.22 0.47 0.86
N HIS A 153 5.40 -0.15 0.87
CA HIS A 153 5.68 -1.39 0.14
C HIS A 153 5.09 -2.64 0.81
N GLY A 154 4.44 -2.51 1.97
CA GLY A 154 3.71 -3.60 2.62
C GLY A 154 4.62 -4.68 3.22
N HIS A 155 5.78 -4.29 3.77
CA HIS A 155 6.62 -5.21 4.52
C HIS A 155 5.92 -5.69 5.80
N GLY A 156 6.28 -6.89 6.26
CA GLY A 156 5.76 -7.47 7.50
C GLY A 156 6.29 -6.79 8.76
N ARG A 157 5.63 -7.06 9.89
CA ARG A 157 6.01 -6.50 11.21
C ARG A 157 7.44 -6.86 11.63
N GLU A 158 7.96 -8.02 11.23
CA GLU A 158 9.32 -8.44 11.56
C GLU A 158 10.38 -7.58 10.86
N ALA A 159 10.18 -7.25 9.59
CA ALA A 159 11.08 -6.34 8.87
C ALA A 159 11.07 -4.95 9.53
N LEU A 160 9.88 -4.46 9.90
CA LEU A 160 9.75 -3.21 10.65
C LEU A 160 10.44 -3.27 12.02
N ARG A 161 10.33 -4.37 12.76
CA ARG A 161 11.01 -4.54 14.06
C ARG A 161 12.53 -4.43 13.92
N ARG A 162 13.11 -5.14 12.95
CA ARG A 162 14.56 -5.06 12.67
C ARG A 162 14.98 -3.63 12.33
N GLU A 163 14.14 -2.90 11.60
CA GLU A 163 14.43 -1.50 11.29
C GLU A 163 14.33 -0.58 12.52
N PHE A 164 13.35 -0.83 13.40
CA PHE A 164 13.20 -0.07 14.64
C PHE A 164 14.37 -0.26 15.60
N GLU A 165 15.08 -1.39 15.52
CA GLU A 165 16.26 -1.65 16.34
C GLU A 165 17.42 -0.74 15.96
N LYS A 166 17.51 -0.29 14.70
CA LYS A 166 18.55 0.63 14.20
C LYS A 166 18.23 2.12 14.43
N CYS A 167 17.02 2.42 14.87
CA CYS A 167 16.50 3.78 14.94
C CYS A 167 16.29 4.24 16.39
N ASP A 168 16.54 5.51 16.62
CA ASP A 168 16.01 6.24 17.76
C ASP A 168 14.65 6.85 17.39
N VAL A 169 13.74 6.94 18.36
CA VAL A 169 12.51 7.71 18.16
C VAL A 169 12.79 9.16 18.58
N VAL A 170 12.52 10.11 17.68
CA VAL A 170 12.74 11.55 17.90
C VAL A 170 11.53 12.34 17.43
N CYS A 171 11.21 13.44 18.11
CA CYS A 171 10.18 14.36 17.61
C CYS A 171 10.73 15.22 16.46
N ALA A 172 9.84 15.76 15.63
CA ALA A 172 10.19 16.57 14.47
C ALA A 172 11.06 17.80 14.83
N ASN A 173 10.82 18.43 15.98
CA ASN A 173 11.66 19.54 16.45
C ASN A 173 13.10 19.09 16.75
N CYS A 174 13.27 18.05 17.57
CA CYS A 174 14.60 17.52 17.93
C CYS A 174 15.32 16.93 16.70
N HIS A 175 14.58 16.26 15.81
CA HIS A 175 15.12 15.75 14.55
C HIS A 175 15.72 16.86 13.68
N ARG A 176 15.05 18.02 13.58
CA ARG A 176 15.60 19.17 12.86
C ARG A 176 16.85 19.73 13.50
N ARG A 177 16.90 19.78 14.84
CA ARG A 177 18.11 20.22 15.57
C ARG A 177 19.29 19.30 15.28
N ARG A 178 19.08 17.97 15.26
CA ARG A 178 20.12 17.00 14.91
C ARG A 178 20.66 17.18 13.49
N HIS A 179 19.80 17.58 12.55
CA HIS A 179 20.19 17.83 11.16
C HIS A 179 20.61 19.27 10.88
N ASP A 180 20.60 20.16 11.87
CA ASP A 180 21.05 21.54 11.67
C ASP A 180 22.56 21.57 11.47
N ARG A 181 23.00 21.72 10.23
CA ARG A 181 24.42 21.75 9.83
C ARG A 181 25.04 23.14 9.93
N ARG A 182 24.36 24.10 10.56
CA ARG A 182 24.93 25.44 10.75
C ARG A 182 26.13 25.34 11.69
N PRO A 183 27.33 25.81 11.30
CA PRO A 183 28.47 25.83 12.21
C PRO A 183 28.12 26.69 13.44
N ALA A 184 28.58 26.29 14.62
CA ALA A 184 28.34 26.96 15.90
C ALA A 184 28.77 28.46 15.94
N VAL A 185 29.41 28.94 14.88
CA VAL A 185 29.73 30.34 14.66
C VAL A 185 29.36 30.68 13.21
N VAL A 186 28.19 31.27 12.99
CA VAL A 186 27.96 32.03 11.76
C VAL A 186 28.70 33.35 11.93
N GLY A 187 30.03 33.28 11.78
CA GLY A 187 30.85 34.47 11.60
C GLY A 187 30.24 35.29 10.47
N ARG A 188 30.13 36.60 10.69
CA ARG A 188 29.63 37.56 9.71
C ARG A 188 30.46 37.39 8.44
N ALA A 189 29.92 36.71 7.43
CA ALA A 189 30.46 36.77 6.09
C ALA A 189 30.16 38.20 5.59
N ASP A 190 31.14 39.08 5.76
CA ASP A 190 31.15 40.43 5.21
C ASP A 190 31.39 40.33 3.70
N GLY A 191 30.29 40.15 2.96
CA GLY A 191 30.26 40.09 1.50
C GLY A 191 28.84 40.34 0.97
N PRO A 192 28.69 40.76 -0.31
CA PRO A 192 27.38 41.03 -0.90
C PRO A 192 26.57 39.74 -0.98
N ARG A 193 25.42 39.71 -0.30
CA ARG A 193 24.50 38.57 -0.30
C ARG A 193 23.62 38.60 -1.54
N THR A 194 23.38 37.45 -2.14
CA THR A 194 22.38 37.27 -3.19
C THR A 194 20.96 37.55 -2.67
N LYS A 195 20.00 37.85 -3.58
CA LYS A 195 18.57 38.00 -3.23
C LYS A 195 18.05 36.79 -2.46
N ARG A 196 18.39 35.58 -2.91
CA ARG A 196 18.00 34.31 -2.27
C ARG A 196 18.53 34.20 -0.83
N GLU A 197 19.80 34.54 -0.58
CA GLU A 197 20.37 34.50 0.77
C GLU A 197 19.73 35.53 1.69
N ARG A 198 19.45 36.74 1.19
CA ARG A 198 18.73 37.78 1.95
C ARG A 198 17.33 37.31 2.33
N LEU A 199 16.57 36.74 1.39
CA LEU A 199 15.23 36.22 1.65
C LEU A 199 15.23 35.01 2.60
N ARG A 200 16.20 34.09 2.47
CA ARG A 200 16.38 32.98 3.43
C ARG A 200 16.66 33.47 4.85
N ARG A 201 17.51 34.49 4.99
CA ARG A 201 17.78 35.10 6.28
C ARG A 201 16.54 35.80 6.84
N TRP A 202 15.90 36.65 6.03
CA TRP A 202 14.69 37.36 6.42
C TRP A 202 13.57 36.41 6.85
N SER A 203 13.32 35.33 6.09
CA SER A 203 12.31 34.32 6.44
C SER A 203 12.65 33.52 7.72
N HIS A 204 13.94 33.37 8.04
CA HIS A 204 14.40 32.78 9.29
C HIS A 204 14.18 33.74 10.47
N GLU A 205 14.58 35.00 10.33
CA GLU A 205 14.35 36.06 11.32
C GLU A 205 12.85 36.23 11.58
N ARG A 206 12.03 36.28 10.52
CA ARG A 206 10.59 36.42 10.64
C ARG A 206 9.92 35.27 11.40
N ARG A 207 10.44 34.04 11.26
CA ARG A 207 9.97 32.89 12.05
C ARG A 207 10.38 33.03 13.52
N ALA A 208 11.63 33.41 13.79
CA ALA A 208 12.12 33.61 15.16
C ALA A 208 11.33 34.72 15.89
N GLU A 209 11.02 35.81 15.20
CA GLU A 209 10.21 36.93 15.73
C GLU A 209 8.79 36.50 16.09
N ARG A 210 8.13 35.70 15.23
CA ARG A 210 6.74 35.28 15.44
C ARG A 210 6.60 34.14 16.44
N GLY A 211 7.58 33.23 16.52
CA GLY A 211 7.50 32.02 17.33
C GLY A 211 6.41 31.06 16.88
N CYS A 212 6.30 29.89 17.53
CA CYS A 212 5.18 28.99 17.29
C CYS A 212 3.87 29.58 17.85
N ARG A 213 2.81 29.62 17.03
CA ARG A 213 1.48 30.07 17.47
C ARG A 213 0.84 29.17 18.54
N ARG A 214 1.28 27.91 18.67
CA ARG A 214 0.61 26.88 19.48
C ARG A 214 1.40 26.43 20.72
N CYS A 215 2.67 26.79 20.84
CA CYS A 215 3.48 26.44 22.01
C CYS A 215 4.63 27.45 22.17
N SER A 216 5.41 27.30 23.24
CA SER A 216 6.53 28.18 23.56
C SER A 216 7.80 28.00 22.71
N GLU A 217 7.76 27.17 21.65
CA GLU A 217 8.92 26.98 20.77
C GLU A 217 9.22 28.26 19.98
N THR A 218 10.47 28.72 20.09
CA THR A 218 10.95 29.94 19.42
C THR A 218 12.19 29.68 18.56
N ASP A 219 12.79 28.49 18.61
CA ASP A 219 13.96 28.14 17.81
C ASP A 219 13.58 28.08 16.32
N PRO A 220 14.08 29.01 15.49
CA PRO A 220 13.72 29.08 14.07
C PRO A 220 14.10 27.83 13.26
N VAL A 221 14.99 26.96 13.76
CA VAL A 221 15.25 25.62 13.18
C VAL A 221 14.00 24.76 13.22
N CYS A 222 13.26 24.84 14.31
CA CYS A 222 12.07 24.05 14.53
C CYS A 222 10.83 24.70 13.88
N LEU A 223 10.87 25.99 13.56
CA LEU A 223 9.72 26.75 13.05
C LEU A 223 9.56 26.65 11.52
N GLN A 224 8.31 26.69 11.07
CA GLN A 224 7.93 26.75 9.66
C GLN A 224 6.67 27.57 9.46
N PHE A 225 6.52 28.10 8.24
CA PHE A 225 5.28 28.74 7.82
C PHE A 225 4.22 27.68 7.52
N HIS A 226 3.00 27.98 7.93
CA HIS A 226 1.81 27.16 7.74
C HIS A 226 0.69 28.04 7.17
N HIS A 227 0.15 27.62 6.04
CA HIS A 227 -1.07 28.20 5.50
C HIS A 227 -2.26 27.56 6.19
N SER A 228 -3.13 28.38 6.77
CA SER A 228 -4.36 27.89 7.42
C SER A 228 -5.38 27.42 6.37
N ASP A 229 -5.34 28.02 5.18
CA ASP A 229 -6.08 27.59 4.00
C ASP A 229 -5.07 27.22 2.89
N PRO A 230 -5.02 25.94 2.46
CA PRO A 230 -4.11 25.50 1.42
C PRO A 230 -4.42 26.05 0.01
N ASP A 231 -5.63 26.57 -0.24
CA ASP A 231 -6.06 27.09 -1.53
C ASP A 231 -5.67 28.57 -1.72
N GLU A 232 -5.28 29.26 -0.64
CA GLU A 232 -4.87 30.67 -0.67
C GLU A 232 -3.37 30.88 -0.96
N LYS A 233 -2.58 29.79 -1.04
CA LYS A 233 -1.13 29.84 -1.22
C LYS A 233 -0.77 29.86 -2.70
N SER A 234 0.20 30.69 -3.08
CA SER A 234 0.83 30.60 -4.41
C SER A 234 1.99 29.59 -4.44
N GLY A 235 2.45 29.12 -3.27
CA GLY A 235 3.45 28.08 -3.14
C GLY A 235 3.83 27.83 -1.68
N SER A 236 4.93 27.12 -1.41
CA SER A 236 5.57 27.24 -0.09
C SER A 236 6.53 28.42 -0.11
N VAL A 237 6.64 29.17 0.99
CA VAL A 237 7.60 30.30 1.11
C VAL A 237 9.03 29.87 0.72
N GLY A 238 9.45 28.66 1.11
CA GLY A 238 10.76 28.11 0.74
C GLY A 238 10.92 27.83 -0.75
N GLN A 239 9.85 27.39 -1.40
CA GLN A 239 9.79 27.19 -2.85
C GLN A 239 9.85 28.52 -3.59
N LEU A 240 9.04 29.52 -3.21
CA LEU A 240 9.08 30.86 -3.83
C LEU A 240 10.49 31.48 -3.79
N ILE A 241 11.20 31.35 -2.66
CA ILE A 241 12.59 31.82 -2.53
C ILE A 241 13.56 31.03 -3.41
N SER A 242 13.32 29.73 -3.57
CA SER A 242 14.16 28.87 -4.42
C SER A 242 13.89 29.14 -5.90
N ASP A 243 12.65 29.42 -6.29
CA ASP A 243 12.27 29.70 -7.67
C ASP A 243 12.60 31.15 -8.08
N GLY A 244 13.06 31.98 -7.13
CA GLY A 244 13.56 33.32 -7.40
C GLY A 244 12.48 34.40 -7.47
N ALA A 245 11.29 34.11 -6.92
CA ALA A 245 10.15 35.02 -6.85
C ALA A 245 10.51 36.42 -6.33
N GLU A 246 9.71 37.41 -6.70
CA GLU A 246 9.92 38.79 -6.25
C GLU A 246 9.80 38.91 -4.73
N GLU A 247 10.57 39.83 -4.14
CA GLU A 247 10.60 39.98 -2.68
C GLU A 247 9.22 40.36 -2.12
N SER A 248 8.45 41.15 -2.87
CA SER A 248 7.06 41.49 -2.54
C SER A 248 6.15 40.27 -2.52
N GLU A 249 6.31 39.35 -3.46
CA GLU A 249 5.51 38.11 -3.54
C GLU A 249 5.79 37.21 -2.34
N VAL A 250 7.07 36.99 -2.03
CA VAL A 250 7.49 36.19 -0.86
C VAL A 250 6.95 36.78 0.44
N ARG A 251 6.98 38.11 0.58
CA ARG A 251 6.44 38.80 1.75
C ARG A 251 4.93 38.65 1.87
N THR A 252 4.21 38.82 0.76
CA THR A 252 2.75 38.68 0.70
C THR A 252 2.33 37.27 1.11
N GLU A 253 3.02 36.24 0.63
CA GLU A 253 2.75 34.86 1.01
C GLU A 253 2.98 34.62 2.52
N VAL A 254 4.06 35.17 3.08
CA VAL A 254 4.37 35.06 4.51
C VAL A 254 3.32 35.74 5.40
N ASP A 255 2.66 36.79 4.91
CA ASP A 255 1.61 37.48 5.66
C ASP A 255 0.29 36.69 5.71
N ARG A 256 0.08 35.75 4.78
CA ARG A 256 -1.00 34.75 4.85
C ARG A 256 -0.67 33.55 5.73
N CYS A 257 0.59 33.42 6.16
CA CYS A 257 1.06 32.30 6.96
C CYS A 257 0.99 32.58 8.46
N VAL A 258 0.65 31.54 9.24
CA VAL A 258 1.00 31.45 10.66
C VAL A 258 2.31 30.70 10.82
N VAL A 259 3.02 30.90 11.93
CA VAL A 259 4.24 30.15 12.23
C VAL A 259 3.91 29.04 13.22
N LEU A 260 4.30 27.81 12.89
CA LEU A 260 4.17 26.64 13.76
C LEU A 260 5.54 25.95 13.88
N CYS A 261 5.83 25.38 15.04
CA CYS A 261 6.94 24.43 15.14
C CYS A 261 6.63 23.13 14.40
N ALA A 262 7.64 22.35 14.04
CA ALA A 262 7.49 21.13 13.26
C ALA A 262 6.55 20.11 13.93
N ASN A 263 6.59 19.99 15.26
CA ASN A 263 5.66 19.15 16.02
C ASN A 263 4.20 19.65 15.86
N CYS A 264 3.93 20.92 16.16
CA CYS A 264 2.59 21.51 16.05
C CYS A 264 2.06 21.51 14.61
N HIS A 265 2.93 21.71 13.63
CA HIS A 265 2.56 21.61 12.21
C HIS A 265 2.16 20.20 11.83
N ARG A 266 2.88 19.17 12.32
CA ARG A 266 2.51 17.78 12.04
C ARG A 266 1.20 17.37 12.67
N ARG A 267 0.95 17.79 13.91
CA ARG A 267 -0.35 17.58 14.57
C ARG A 267 -1.51 18.11 13.74
N GLU A 268 -1.33 19.25 13.07
CA GLU A 268 -2.37 19.82 12.22
C GLU A 268 -2.75 18.94 11.03
N HIS A 269 -1.74 18.33 10.40
CA HIS A 269 -1.94 17.48 9.22
C HIS A 269 -2.08 16.00 9.56
N PHE A 270 -2.16 15.64 10.84
CA PHE A 270 -2.17 14.26 11.25
C PHE A 270 -3.58 13.66 11.15
N ALA A 271 -3.75 12.78 10.16
CA ALA A 271 -4.91 11.90 10.07
C ALA A 271 -4.58 10.53 10.71
N PRO A 272 -5.20 10.15 11.84
CA PRO A 272 -4.99 8.83 12.41
C PRO A 272 -5.49 7.73 11.46
N PRO A 273 -4.82 6.58 11.39
CA PRO A 273 -5.26 5.47 10.57
C PRO A 273 -6.59 4.90 11.10
N THR A 274 -7.56 4.70 10.21
CA THR A 274 -8.81 4.00 10.51
C THR A 274 -8.56 2.50 10.60
N VAL A 275 -8.68 1.94 11.81
CA VAL A 275 -8.59 0.50 12.03
C VAL A 275 -9.95 -0.01 12.49
N GLU A 276 -10.60 -0.81 11.66
CA GLU A 276 -11.79 -1.56 12.09
C GLU A 276 -11.33 -2.66 13.05
N GLU A 277 -11.88 -2.64 14.27
CA GLU A 277 -11.73 -3.74 15.21
C GLU A 277 -12.40 -4.98 14.61
N ASN A 278 -11.63 -6.02 14.32
CA ASN A 278 -12.23 -7.30 13.93
C ASN A 278 -13.10 -7.76 15.11
N GLY A 279 -14.42 -7.87 14.87
CA GLY A 279 -15.40 -8.34 15.85
C GLY A 279 -14.85 -9.51 16.66
N GLY A 280 -14.72 -9.28 17.96
CA GLY A 280 -14.24 -10.26 18.93
C GLY A 280 -15.01 -11.57 18.80
N ALA A 281 -14.26 -12.66 18.93
CA ALA A 281 -14.78 -14.01 19.04
C ALA A 281 -16.02 -14.02 19.96
N LYS A 282 -17.12 -14.59 19.45
CA LYS A 282 -18.28 -14.92 20.28
C LYS A 282 -17.79 -15.79 21.45
N ALA A 283 -17.72 -15.20 22.64
CA ALA A 283 -17.64 -15.95 23.87
C ALA A 283 -18.87 -16.84 23.92
N THR A 284 -18.66 -18.14 23.74
CA THR A 284 -19.67 -19.16 24.03
C THR A 284 -19.69 -19.29 25.53
N GLU A 285 -20.56 -18.52 26.18
CA GLU A 285 -20.94 -18.77 27.57
C GLU A 285 -21.65 -20.11 27.61
N THR A 286 -20.94 -21.11 28.15
CA THR A 286 -21.53 -22.33 28.66
C THR A 286 -21.76 -22.10 30.14
N ARG A 287 -23.03 -21.98 30.55
CA ARG A 287 -23.48 -22.35 31.89
C ARG A 287 -24.97 -22.61 31.87
#